data_AF-A0A5C3MVZ9-F1
#
_entry.id   AF-A0A5C3MVZ9-F1
#
_cell.length_a   1.000
_cell.length_b   1.000
_cell.length_c   1.000
_cell.angle_alpha   90.00
_cell.angle_beta   90.00
_cell.angle_gamma   90.00
#
_symmetry.space_group_name_H-M   'P 1'
#
loop_
_entity.id
_entity.type
_entity.pdbx_description
1 polymer ?
#
loop_
_entity_poly.entity_id
_entity_poly.type
_entity_poly.pdbx_seq_one_letter_code
_entity_poly.pdbx_strand_id
1 'polypeptide(L)'
;MKFFALIPVAFAGLSALSGVFAQNPQTVIASLKSVTKVSANLNVVVKGTSATNVFTEAPRIVTSLKDIVTTVGKAITVVSVHNPKAFDEKISEEVVEVLTDFVHVHQMLLKTIIGKHGVLAQFGFATPVRLALVAIEKGVDTFAFALIDLIPSQKGKAQKEVGSLDVTLQSSIKTYS
;
A
#
# COMPACT_ATOMS: atom_id res chain seq x y z
N MET A 1 19.17 3.83 -1.22
CA MET A 1 18.02 4.12 -0.35
C MET A 1 17.86 5.63 -0.26
N LYS A 2 16.86 6.20 -0.91
CA LYS A 2 16.46 7.59 -0.68
C LYS A 2 15.30 7.55 0.31
N PHE A 3 15.61 7.21 1.56
CA PHE A 3 14.66 7.51 2.61
C PHE A 3 14.53 9.04 2.67
N PHE A 4 13.29 9.53 2.62
CA PHE A 4 12.90 10.93 2.83
C PHE A 4 13.21 11.90 1.67
N ALA A 5 12.30 11.95 0.71
CA ALA A 5 11.89 13.23 0.14
C ALA A 5 10.48 13.53 0.67
N LEU A 6 10.41 14.10 1.88
CA LEU A 6 9.20 14.73 2.40
C LEU A 6 8.81 15.86 1.45
N ILE A 7 7.90 15.58 0.51
CA ILE A 7 7.11 16.62 -0.12
C ILE A 7 5.83 16.73 0.71
N PRO A 8 5.66 17.77 1.53
CA PRO A 8 4.44 17.96 2.30
C PRO A 8 3.34 18.38 1.32
N VAL A 9 2.56 17.41 0.84
CA VAL A 9 1.22 17.71 0.34
C VAL A 9 0.32 17.61 1.57
N ALA A 10 -0.12 18.77 2.06
CA ALA A 10 -0.97 18.88 3.23
C ALA A 10 -2.25 18.06 3.05
N PHE A 11 -2.31 16.89 3.68
CA PHE A 11 -3.57 16.20 3.94
C PHE A 11 -4.17 16.87 5.19
N ALA A 12 -4.95 17.92 4.96
CA ALA A 12 -5.67 18.58 6.04
C ALA A 12 -6.79 17.67 6.55
N GLY A 13 -6.75 17.40 7.86
CA GLY A 13 -7.91 16.93 8.62
C GLY A 13 -7.83 15.48 9.06
N LEU A 14 -7.41 15.26 10.31
CA LEU A 14 -8.20 14.51 11.29
C LEU A 14 -7.62 14.76 12.69
N SER A 15 -8.11 15.81 13.35
CA SER A 15 -7.82 16.08 14.76
C SER A 15 -8.68 15.21 15.67
N ALA A 16 -7.98 14.44 16.51
CA ALA A 16 -8.36 13.92 17.83
C ALA A 16 -9.59 13.01 17.93
N LEU A 17 -9.36 11.71 18.17
CA LEU A 17 -10.01 10.84 19.18
C LEU A 17 -9.60 9.37 18.92
N SER A 18 -8.40 8.94 19.32
CA SER A 18 -7.96 7.55 19.09
C SER A 18 -6.87 7.10 20.08
N GLY A 19 -7.11 7.28 21.38
CA GLY A 19 -6.16 6.82 22.42
C GLY A 19 -6.27 5.33 22.78
N VAL A 20 -7.43 4.69 22.56
CA VAL A 20 -7.68 3.32 23.09
C VAL A 20 -8.02 2.30 21.99
N PHE A 21 -8.60 2.71 20.86
CA PHE A 21 -8.94 1.80 19.76
C PHE A 21 -7.80 1.56 18.76
N ALA A 22 -6.78 2.43 18.74
CA ALA A 22 -5.72 2.42 17.72
C ALA A 22 -4.55 1.49 18.03
N GLN A 23 -4.53 0.82 19.20
CA GLN A 23 -3.54 -0.22 19.51
C GLN A 23 -4.15 -1.60 19.68
N ASN A 24 -5.19 -1.91 18.91
CA ASN A 24 -5.69 -3.28 18.83
C ASN A 24 -4.91 -4.04 17.73
N PRO A 25 -4.07 -5.04 18.08
CA PRO A 25 -3.28 -5.76 17.07
C PRO A 25 -4.14 -6.49 16.04
N GLN A 26 -5.30 -7.00 16.44
CA GLN A 26 -6.23 -7.66 15.53
C GLN A 26 -6.79 -6.66 14.50
N THR A 27 -7.01 -5.40 14.88
CA THR A 27 -7.40 -4.34 13.95
C THR A 27 -6.28 -4.00 12.97
N VAL A 28 -5.01 -3.97 13.42
CA VAL A 28 -3.84 -3.78 12.54
C VAL A 28 -3.73 -4.92 11.52
N ILE A 29 -3.80 -6.17 12.00
CA ILE A 29 -3.77 -7.38 11.17
C ILE A 29 -4.94 -7.40 10.18
N ALA A 30 -6.14 -7.08 10.63
CA ALA A 30 -7.31 -7.01 9.76
C ALA A 30 -7.17 -5.93 8.68
N SER A 31 -6.56 -4.78 9.02
CA SER A 31 -6.31 -3.70 8.06
C SER A 31 -5.30 -4.13 6.99
N LEU A 32 -4.19 -4.77 7.38
CA LEU A 32 -3.22 -5.35 6.43
C LEU A 32 -3.89 -6.36 5.49
N LYS A 33 -4.68 -7.30 6.05
CA LYS A 33 -5.42 -8.30 5.27
C LYS A 33 -6.44 -7.67 4.33
N SER A 34 -7.11 -6.60 4.75
CA SER A 34 -8.07 -5.87 3.93
C SER A 34 -7.41 -5.24 2.71
N VAL A 35 -6.31 -4.50 2.90
CA VAL A 35 -5.55 -3.92 1.78
C VAL A 35 -5.03 -5.03 0.85
N THR A 36 -4.47 -6.10 1.44
CA THR A 36 -3.97 -7.27 0.70
C THR A 36 -5.05 -7.88 -0.19
N LYS A 37 -6.28 -8.03 0.32
CA LYS A 37 -7.42 -8.57 -0.43
C LYS A 37 -7.80 -7.68 -1.61
N VAL A 38 -7.88 -6.36 -1.42
CA VAL A 38 -8.19 -5.43 -2.51
C VAL A 38 -7.11 -5.49 -3.59
N SER A 39 -5.83 -5.54 -3.19
CA SER A 39 -4.69 -5.68 -4.11
C SER A 39 -4.69 -7.01 -4.88
N ALA A 40 -5.02 -8.13 -4.21
CA ALA A 40 -5.14 -9.43 -4.85
C ALA A 40 -6.29 -9.46 -5.87
N ASN A 41 -7.44 -8.89 -5.53
CA ASN A 41 -8.58 -8.78 -6.44
C ASN A 41 -8.25 -7.93 -7.67
N LEU A 42 -7.58 -6.79 -7.46
CA LEU A 42 -7.12 -5.95 -8.56
C LEU A 42 -6.14 -6.70 -9.47
N ASN A 43 -5.24 -7.53 -8.91
CA ASN A 43 -4.29 -8.30 -9.71
C ASN A 43 -5.00 -9.22 -10.72
N VAL A 44 -6.15 -9.79 -10.37
CA VAL A 44 -6.97 -10.60 -11.30
C VAL A 44 -7.46 -9.75 -12.48
N VAL A 45 -7.98 -8.55 -12.20
CA VAL A 45 -8.46 -7.59 -13.20
C VAL A 45 -7.32 -7.16 -14.13
N VAL A 46 -6.18 -6.77 -13.57
CA VAL A 46 -5.01 -6.33 -14.34
C VAL A 46 -4.51 -7.48 -15.22
N LYS A 47 -4.39 -8.71 -14.69
CA LYS A 47 -3.95 -9.89 -15.47
C LYS A 47 -4.82 -10.13 -16.71
N GLY A 48 -6.15 -10.01 -16.55
CA GLY A 48 -7.13 -10.23 -17.62
C GLY A 48 -7.24 -9.10 -18.65
N THR A 49 -6.57 -7.96 -18.43
CA THR A 49 -6.65 -6.81 -19.35
C THR A 49 -5.87 -7.06 -20.62
N SER A 50 -6.46 -6.74 -21.77
CA SER A 50 -5.91 -6.87 -23.12
C SER A 50 -6.39 -5.71 -24.00
N ALA A 51 -5.90 -5.61 -25.23
CA ALA A 51 -6.33 -4.57 -26.16
C ALA A 51 -7.83 -4.63 -26.50
N THR A 52 -8.47 -5.81 -26.38
CA THR A 52 -9.88 -5.98 -26.74
C THR A 52 -10.86 -5.58 -25.64
N ASN A 53 -10.42 -5.54 -24.37
CA ASN A 53 -11.27 -5.17 -23.23
C ASN A 53 -10.76 -3.93 -22.46
N VAL A 54 -9.69 -3.28 -22.93
CA VAL A 54 -9.03 -2.17 -22.24
C VAL A 54 -9.97 -1.02 -21.88
N PHE A 55 -10.94 -0.69 -22.73
CA PHE A 55 -11.88 0.40 -22.46
C PHE A 55 -12.87 0.08 -21.33
N THR A 56 -13.06 -1.20 -21.03
CA THR A 56 -13.86 -1.66 -19.88
C THR A 56 -12.98 -1.85 -18.65
N GLU A 57 -11.82 -2.49 -18.81
CA GLU A 57 -10.98 -2.89 -17.68
C GLU A 57 -10.07 -1.76 -17.16
N ALA A 58 -9.56 -0.88 -18.02
CA ALA A 58 -8.66 0.19 -17.56
C ALA A 58 -9.34 1.20 -16.62
N PRO A 59 -10.60 1.64 -16.86
CA PRO A 59 -11.33 2.43 -15.86
C PRO A 59 -11.53 1.67 -14.54
N ARG A 60 -11.81 0.36 -14.59
CA ARG A 60 -11.94 -0.48 -13.39
C ARG A 60 -10.62 -0.56 -12.62
N ILE A 61 -9.50 -0.72 -13.32
CA ILE A 61 -8.16 -0.72 -12.73
C ILE A 61 -7.90 0.59 -11.99
N VAL A 62 -8.15 1.74 -12.64
CA VAL A 62 -7.94 3.06 -12.02
C VAL A 62 -8.81 3.23 -10.78
N THR A 63 -10.08 2.83 -10.84
CA THR A 63 -10.98 2.87 -9.67
C THR A 63 -10.48 1.97 -8.55
N SER A 64 -10.11 0.72 -8.83
CA SER A 64 -9.59 -0.19 -7.82
C SER A 64 -8.25 0.24 -7.24
N LEU A 65 -7.39 0.92 -8.01
CA LEU A 65 -6.18 1.55 -7.45
C LEU A 65 -6.54 2.67 -6.45
N LYS A 66 -7.57 3.48 -6.73
CA LYS A 66 -8.10 4.46 -5.77
C LYS A 66 -8.72 3.79 -4.54
N ASP A 67 -9.35 2.63 -4.70
CA ASP A 67 -9.87 1.84 -3.56
C ASP A 67 -8.73 1.33 -2.67
N ILE A 68 -7.59 0.95 -3.26
CA ILE A 68 -6.38 0.61 -2.48
C ILE A 68 -5.91 1.83 -1.70
N VAL A 69 -5.76 3.00 -2.34
CA VAL A 69 -5.39 4.27 -1.65
C VAL A 69 -6.33 4.55 -0.48
N THR A 70 -7.64 4.41 -0.70
CA THR A 70 -8.65 4.63 0.34
C THR A 70 -8.51 3.63 1.49
N THR A 71 -8.29 2.35 1.18
CA THR A 71 -8.13 1.29 2.18
C THR A 71 -6.83 1.46 2.97
N VAL A 72 -5.74 1.88 2.32
CA VAL A 72 -4.48 2.25 3.00
C VAL A 72 -4.69 3.47 3.90
N GLY A 73 -5.42 4.49 3.45
CA GLY A 73 -5.78 5.64 4.28
C GLY A 73 -6.51 5.23 5.57
N LYS A 74 -7.45 4.29 5.47
CA LYS A 74 -8.10 3.70 6.66
C LYS A 74 -7.11 2.93 7.53
N ALA A 75 -6.22 2.13 6.95
CA ALA A 75 -5.19 1.41 7.70
C ALA A 75 -4.25 2.35 8.46
N ILE A 76 -3.89 3.50 7.88
CA ILE A 76 -3.10 4.55 8.55
C ILE A 76 -3.81 5.01 9.83
N THR A 77 -5.12 5.29 9.78
CA THR A 77 -5.86 5.71 10.98
C THR A 77 -5.84 4.68 12.12
N VAL A 78 -5.62 3.41 11.79
CA VAL A 78 -5.49 2.33 12.78
C VAL A 78 -4.11 2.33 13.43
N VAL A 79 -3.03 2.65 12.70
CA VAL A 79 -1.66 2.59 13.23
C VAL A 79 -1.12 3.93 13.72
N SER A 80 -1.71 5.05 13.30
CA SER A 80 -1.30 6.40 13.73
C SER A 80 -1.85 6.74 15.11
N VAL A 81 -1.17 6.22 16.13
CA VAL A 81 -1.49 6.45 17.54
C VAL A 81 -0.56 7.49 18.15
N HIS A 82 -1.09 8.36 19.00
CA HIS A 82 -0.26 9.24 19.82
C HIS A 82 0.36 8.45 20.98
N ASN A 83 1.69 8.48 21.12
CA ASN A 83 2.47 7.71 22.10
C ASN A 83 2.16 6.20 22.08
N PRO A 84 2.46 5.50 20.97
CA PRO A 84 2.16 4.08 20.87
C PRO A 84 2.94 3.27 21.92
N LYS A 85 2.23 2.39 22.64
CA LYS A 85 2.86 1.29 23.39
C LYS A 85 3.28 0.18 22.42
N ALA A 86 4.52 -0.26 22.49
CA ALA A 86 4.99 -1.40 21.71
C ALA A 86 4.10 -2.65 21.95
N PHE A 87 3.80 -3.38 20.87
CA PHE A 87 3.23 -4.71 20.98
C PHE A 87 4.23 -5.67 21.63
N ASP A 88 3.70 -6.72 22.25
CA ASP A 88 4.56 -7.80 22.73
C ASP A 88 5.23 -8.54 21.56
N GLU A 89 6.22 -9.38 21.88
CA GLU A 89 7.04 -10.04 20.88
C GLU A 89 6.22 -10.95 19.96
N LYS A 90 5.32 -11.76 20.53
CA LYS A 90 4.52 -12.72 19.78
C LYS A 90 3.58 -12.03 18.80
N ILE A 91 2.97 -10.93 19.23
CA ILE A 91 2.11 -10.11 18.38
C ILE A 91 2.95 -9.40 17.31
N SER A 92 4.15 -8.92 17.66
CA SER A 92 5.04 -8.27 16.69
C SER A 92 5.46 -9.23 15.57
N GLU A 93 5.74 -10.49 15.90
CA GLU A 93 6.02 -11.55 14.92
C GLU A 93 4.82 -11.81 14.00
N GLU A 94 3.61 -11.94 14.55
CA GLU A 94 2.38 -12.14 13.78
C GLU A 94 2.11 -10.97 12.83
N VAL A 95 2.32 -9.73 13.29
CA VAL A 95 2.18 -8.53 12.46
C VAL A 95 3.19 -8.54 11.30
N VAL A 96 4.44 -8.96 11.52
CA VAL A 96 5.44 -9.06 10.45
C VAL A 96 5.13 -10.18 9.46
N GLU A 97 4.59 -11.30 9.91
CA GLU A 97 4.13 -12.37 9.01
C GLU A 97 3.05 -11.85 8.06
N VAL A 98 2.04 -11.17 8.60
CA VAL A 98 0.95 -10.58 7.80
C VAL A 98 1.47 -9.43 6.90
N LEU A 99 2.46 -8.66 7.36
CA LEU A 99 3.14 -7.66 6.54
C LEU A 99 3.90 -8.29 5.37
N THR A 100 4.50 -9.47 5.56
CA THR A 100 5.22 -10.19 4.52
C THR A 100 4.27 -10.62 3.40
N ASP A 101 3.10 -11.18 3.76
CA ASP A 101 2.04 -11.51 2.80
C ASP A 101 1.52 -10.26 2.06
N PHE A 102 1.32 -9.17 2.80
CA PHE A 102 0.95 -7.88 2.24
C PHE A 102 1.97 -7.43 1.18
N VAL A 103 3.26 -7.44 1.50
CA VAL A 103 4.33 -7.05 0.57
C VAL A 103 4.35 -7.95 -0.65
N HIS A 104 4.29 -9.26 -0.46
CA HIS A 104 4.30 -10.24 -1.55
C HIS A 104 3.16 -10.01 -2.55
N VAL A 105 1.93 -9.83 -2.05
CA VAL A 105 0.74 -9.59 -2.89
C VAL A 105 0.84 -8.26 -3.64
N HIS A 106 1.30 -7.19 -2.98
CA HIS A 106 1.48 -5.90 -3.65
C HIS A 106 2.56 -5.98 -4.73
N GLN A 107 3.67 -6.67 -4.48
CA GLN A 107 4.71 -6.86 -5.50
C GLN A 107 4.18 -7.66 -6.69
N MET A 108 3.36 -8.69 -6.47
CA MET A 108 2.69 -9.41 -7.56
C MET A 108 1.80 -8.48 -8.39
N LEU A 109 0.95 -7.68 -7.73
CA LEU A 109 0.10 -6.70 -8.40
C LEU A 109 0.93 -5.71 -9.23
N LEU A 110 1.96 -5.10 -8.63
CA LEU A 110 2.80 -4.09 -9.28
C LEU A 110 3.55 -4.66 -10.48
N LYS A 111 4.10 -5.87 -10.37
CA LYS A 111 4.74 -6.57 -11.51
C LYS A 111 3.73 -6.83 -12.63
N THR A 112 2.49 -7.20 -12.32
CA THR A 112 1.44 -7.35 -13.33
C THR A 112 1.09 -6.00 -13.98
N ILE A 113 0.95 -4.93 -13.19
CA ILE A 113 0.71 -3.57 -13.70
C ILE A 113 1.82 -3.16 -14.67
N ILE A 114 3.09 -3.31 -14.28
CA ILE A 114 4.25 -3.08 -15.15
C ILE A 114 4.11 -3.87 -16.46
N GLY A 115 3.78 -5.17 -16.38
CA GLY A 115 3.59 -6.02 -17.56
C GLY A 115 2.42 -5.59 -18.47
N LYS A 116 1.45 -4.83 -17.96
CA LYS A 116 0.33 -4.25 -18.73
C LYS A 116 0.55 -2.81 -19.15
N HIS A 117 1.75 -2.25 -18.95
CA HIS A 117 2.07 -0.89 -19.35
C HIS A 117 1.77 -0.64 -20.84
N GLY A 118 2.23 -1.50 -21.74
CA GLY A 118 2.04 -1.29 -23.19
C GLY A 118 0.58 -1.12 -23.60
N VAL A 119 -0.30 -2.00 -23.12
CA VAL A 119 -1.74 -1.88 -23.42
C VAL A 119 -2.36 -0.68 -22.72
N LEU A 120 -2.08 -0.44 -21.44
CA LEU A 120 -2.70 0.68 -20.72
C LEU A 120 -2.24 2.04 -21.27
N ALA A 121 -0.95 2.18 -21.60
CA ALA A 121 -0.39 3.41 -22.14
C ALA A 121 -0.89 3.70 -23.56
N GLN A 122 -0.94 2.69 -24.43
CA GLN A 122 -1.42 2.85 -25.81
C GLN A 122 -2.83 3.45 -25.88
N PHE A 123 -3.68 3.14 -24.90
CA PHE A 123 -5.06 3.62 -24.83
C PHE A 123 -5.26 4.81 -23.87
N GLY A 124 -4.18 5.50 -23.48
CA GLY A 124 -4.26 6.77 -22.73
C GLY A 124 -4.40 6.62 -21.21
N PHE A 125 -4.21 5.43 -20.65
CA PHE A 125 -4.35 5.18 -19.20
C PHE A 125 -3.03 5.25 -18.42
N ALA A 126 -1.92 5.64 -19.06
CA ALA A 126 -0.63 5.76 -18.38
C ALA A 126 -0.69 6.75 -17.19
N THR A 127 -1.13 7.98 -17.44
CA THR A 127 -1.18 9.04 -16.42
C THR A 127 -2.12 8.71 -15.25
N PRO A 128 -3.38 8.27 -15.47
CA PRO A 128 -4.25 7.87 -14.37
C PRO A 128 -3.68 6.76 -13.49
N VAL A 129 -3.03 5.76 -14.09
CA VAL A 129 -2.38 4.68 -13.33
C VAL A 129 -1.19 5.22 -12.54
N ARG A 130 -0.32 6.03 -13.14
CA ARG A 130 0.82 6.66 -12.45
C ARG A 130 0.38 7.45 -11.23
N LEU A 131 -0.64 8.30 -11.36
CA LEU A 131 -1.14 9.13 -10.26
C LEU A 131 -1.63 8.28 -9.09
N ALA A 132 -2.31 7.18 -9.38
CA ALA A 132 -2.76 6.27 -8.35
C ALA A 132 -1.59 5.52 -7.70
N LEU A 133 -0.57 5.09 -8.46
CA LEU A 133 0.63 4.46 -7.91
C LEU A 133 1.40 5.39 -6.97
N VAL A 134 1.56 6.68 -7.32
CA VAL A 134 2.19 7.69 -6.45
C VAL A 134 1.38 7.88 -5.15
N ALA A 135 0.04 7.84 -5.22
CA ALA A 135 -0.78 7.93 -4.03
C ALA A 135 -0.66 6.69 -3.13
N ILE A 136 -0.56 5.50 -3.74
CA ILE A 136 -0.32 4.24 -3.00
C ILE A 136 1.03 4.31 -2.29
N GLU A 137 2.09 4.72 -2.97
CA GLU A 137 3.43 4.86 -2.40
C GLU A 137 3.43 5.73 -1.15
N LYS A 138 2.89 6.95 -1.23
CA LYS A 138 2.79 7.86 -0.08
C LYS A 138 2.01 7.24 1.09
N GLY A 139 0.92 6.54 0.78
CA GLY A 139 0.11 5.86 1.78
C GLY A 139 0.88 4.72 2.46
N VAL A 140 1.55 3.88 1.67
CA VAL A 140 2.35 2.75 2.17
C VAL A 140 3.53 3.24 3.01
N ASP A 141 4.21 4.31 2.62
CA ASP A 141 5.30 4.90 3.40
C ASP A 141 4.81 5.38 4.77
N THR A 142 3.71 6.14 4.78
CA THR A 142 3.11 6.65 6.02
C THR A 142 2.69 5.50 6.94
N PHE A 143 2.03 4.49 6.36
CA PHE A 143 1.62 3.29 7.09
C PHE A 143 2.82 2.52 7.64
N ALA A 144 3.88 2.34 6.85
CA ALA A 144 5.08 1.61 7.24
C ALA A 144 5.78 2.25 8.43
N PHE A 145 5.95 3.59 8.43
CA PHE A 145 6.53 4.30 9.56
C PHE A 145 5.73 4.07 10.84
N ALA A 146 4.41 4.28 10.80
CA ALA A 146 3.56 4.10 11.96
C ALA A 146 3.49 2.63 12.43
N LEU A 147 3.51 1.66 11.51
CA LEU A 147 3.53 0.24 11.85
C LEU A 147 4.83 -0.14 12.57
N ILE A 148 5.99 0.32 12.08
CA ILE A 148 7.30 0.02 12.67
C ILE A 148 7.39 0.49 14.13
N ASP A 149 6.77 1.62 14.46
CA ASP A 149 6.74 2.15 15.83
C ASP A 149 5.92 1.26 16.79
N LEU A 150 4.96 0.48 16.28
CA LEU A 150 4.19 -0.49 17.07
C LEU A 150 4.95 -1.79 17.33
N ILE A 151 5.93 -2.14 16.51
CA ILE A 151 6.65 -3.43 16.57
C ILE A 151 8.19 -3.24 16.62
N PRO A 152 8.73 -2.48 17.59
CA PRO A 152 10.14 -2.10 17.62
C PRO A 152 11.10 -3.30 17.68
N SER A 153 10.71 -4.41 18.30
CA SER A 153 11.54 -5.63 18.37
C SER A 153 11.71 -6.32 17.01
N GLN A 154 10.73 -6.16 16.11
CA GLN A 154 10.76 -6.72 14.75
C GLN A 154 11.07 -5.68 13.67
N LYS A 155 11.48 -4.47 14.07
CA LYS A 155 11.78 -3.33 13.19
C LYS A 155 12.67 -3.68 12.00
N GLY A 156 13.74 -4.44 12.22
CA GLY A 156 14.67 -4.80 11.14
C GLY A 156 14.02 -5.64 10.04
N LYS A 157 13.14 -6.59 10.41
CA LYS A 157 12.40 -7.41 9.44
C LYS A 157 11.35 -6.56 8.72
N ALA A 158 10.57 -5.77 9.47
CA ALA A 158 9.55 -4.89 8.90
C ALA A 158 10.15 -3.88 7.89
N GLN A 159 11.28 -3.25 8.24
CA GLN A 159 11.99 -2.33 7.35
C GLN A 159 12.48 -2.98 6.06
N LYS A 160 12.94 -4.24 6.13
CA LYS A 160 13.37 -4.99 4.95
C LYS A 160 12.19 -5.27 4.01
N GLU A 161 11.07 -5.72 4.57
CA GLU A 161 9.84 -5.99 3.79
C GLU A 161 9.33 -4.73 3.10
N VAL A 162 9.12 -3.63 3.84
CA VAL A 162 8.61 -2.38 3.25
C VAL A 162 9.60 -1.76 2.27
N GLY A 163 10.91 -1.85 2.51
CA GLY A 163 11.92 -1.38 1.58
C GLY A 163 11.91 -2.16 0.25
N SER A 164 11.60 -3.46 0.28
CA SER A 164 11.45 -4.25 -0.95
C SER A 164 10.19 -3.86 -1.73
N LEU A 165 9.11 -3.48 -1.03
CA LEU A 165 7.89 -2.98 -1.66
C LEU A 165 8.11 -1.61 -2.29
N ASP A 166 8.76 -0.68 -1.60
CA ASP A 166 9.12 0.66 -2.10
C ASP A 166 9.86 0.58 -3.45
N VAL A 167 10.90 -0.26 -3.54
CA VAL A 167 11.64 -0.48 -4.80
C VAL A 167 10.71 -0.92 -5.94
N THR A 168 9.71 -1.74 -5.66
CA THR A 168 8.75 -2.22 -6.67
C THR A 168 7.75 -1.14 -7.05
N LEU A 169 7.28 -0.33 -6.09
CA LEU A 169 6.41 0.84 -6.32
C LEU A 169 7.11 1.87 -7.20
N GLN A 170 8.33 2.26 -6.84
CA GLN A 170 9.17 3.18 -7.62
C GLN A 170 9.39 2.68 -9.05
N SER A 171 9.65 1.38 -9.22
CA SER A 171 9.80 0.76 -10.55
C SER A 171 8.51 0.85 -11.37
N SER A 172 7.35 0.65 -10.73
CA SER A 172 6.04 0.77 -11.37
C SER A 172 5.73 2.21 -11.75
N ILE A 173 5.94 3.17 -10.84
CA ILE A 173 5.76 4.61 -11.09
C ILE A 173 6.64 5.06 -12.27
N LYS A 174 7.91 4.66 -12.28
CA LYS A 174 8.85 4.97 -13.35
C LYS A 174 8.41 4.40 -14.70
N THR A 175 7.87 3.18 -14.70
CA THR A 175 7.36 2.54 -15.94
C THR A 175 6.22 3.33 -16.57
N TYR A 176 5.38 3.97 -15.76
CA TYR A 176 4.21 4.74 -16.17
C TYR A 176 4.45 6.26 -16.30
N SER A 177 5.71 6.69 -16.19
CA SER A 177 6.13 8.10 -16.29
C SER A 177 6.44 8.55 -17.71
#